data_AF-A0A3G6PKZ6-F1
#
_entry.id   AF-A0A3G6PKZ6-F1
#
_cell.length_a   1.000
_cell.length_b   1.000
_cell.length_c   1.000
_cell.angle_alpha   90.00
_cell.angle_beta   90.00
_cell.angle_gamma   90.00
#
_symmetry.space_group_name_H-M   'P 1'
#
loop_
_entity.id
_entity.type
_entity.pdbx_description
1 polymer ?
#
loop_
_entity_poly.entity_id
_entity_poly.type
_entity_poly.pdbx_seq_one_letter_code
_entity_poly.pdbx_strand_id
1 'polypeptide(L)' 'MLPKSGIKPTLFTAIDDCTRIKVIRIYFNKNAESIIQFLNAILDTFYFPINHIQTDLGIKFFNYPPSNKF' A
#
# COMPACT_ATOMS: atom_id res chain seq x y z
N MET A 1 13.83 8.36 -15.69
CA MET A 1 13.19 9.46 -16.44
C MET A 1 11.84 9.71 -15.80
N LEU A 2 11.63 10.84 -15.13
CA LEU A 2 10.32 11.19 -14.56
C LEU A 2 9.38 11.60 -15.71
N PRO A 3 8.10 11.18 -15.74
CA PRO A 3 7.22 11.53 -16.84
C PRO A 3 6.98 13.04 -16.90
N LYS A 4 6.93 13.57 -18.12
CA LYS A 4 6.66 14.98 -18.48
C LYS A 4 5.17 15.34 -18.32
N SER A 5 4.57 14.94 -17.21
CA SER A 5 3.18 15.23 -16.86
C SER A 5 3.21 15.89 -15.49
N GLY A 6 2.44 16.96 -15.27
CA GLY A 6 2.34 17.67 -13.98
C GLY A 6 1.80 16.81 -12.82
N ILE A 7 1.64 15.50 -13.04
CA ILE A 7 1.22 14.52 -12.06
C ILE A 7 2.42 14.14 -11.18
N LYS A 8 2.34 14.55 -9.91
CA LYS A 8 3.34 14.19 -8.90
C LYS A 8 3.17 12.71 -8.51
N PRO A 9 4.20 11.86 -8.69
CA PRO A 9 4.12 10.47 -8.28
C PRO A 9 4.02 10.36 -6.75
N THR A 10 3.27 9.36 -6.28
CA THR A 10 3.17 9.01 -4.86
C THR A 10 4.01 7.78 -4.58
N LEU A 11 4.85 7.87 -3.54
CA LEU A 11 5.63 6.75 -3.02
C LEU A 11 4.82 6.00 -1.97
N PHE A 12 4.71 4.69 -2.13
CA PHE A 12 4.12 3.78 -1.16
C PHE A 12 5.25 2.95 -0.56
N THR A 13 5.26 2.80 0.76
CA THR A 13 6.33 2.11 1.48
C THR A 13 5.74 1.30 2.63
N ALA A 14 6.16 0.04 2.72
CA ALA A 14 5.86 -0.86 3.83
C ALA A 14 7.17 -1.44 4.33
N ILE A 15 7.28 -1.58 5.64
CA ILE A 15 8.44 -2.17 6.33
C ILE A 15 7.88 -3.24 7.25
N ASP A 16 8.41 -4.45 7.15
CA ASP A 16 8.14 -5.51 8.12
C ASP A 16 8.98 -5.26 9.38
N ASP A 17 8.34 -5.24 10.54
CA ASP A 17 9.02 -5.02 11.82
C ASP A 17 9.89 -6.21 12.23
N CYS A 18 9.49 -7.43 11.86
CA CYS A 18 10.21 -8.66 12.23
C CYS A 18 11.51 -8.81 11.44
N THR A 19 11.43 -8.74 10.11
CA THR A 19 12.56 -9.03 9.21
C THR A 19 13.29 -7.78 8.72
N ARG A 20 12.70 -6.59 8.91
CA ARG A 20 13.16 -5.31 8.31
C ARG A 20 13.14 -5.29 6.78
N ILE A 21 12.47 -6.25 6.13
CA ILE A 21 12.22 -6.21 4.68
C ILE A 21 11.37 -5.00 4.35
N LYS A 22 11.72 -4.31 3.25
CA LYS A 22 11.04 -3.10 2.81
C LYS A 22 10.51 -3.28 1.39
N VAL A 23 9.21 -3.03 1.20
CA VAL A 23 8.56 -2.99 -0.11
C VAL A 23 8.30 -1.53 -0.46
N ILE A 24 8.85 -1.09 -1.60
CA ILE A 24 8.70 0.28 -2.11
C ILE A 24 8.12 0.22 -3.52
N ARG A 25 7.07 1.02 -3.78
CA ARG A 25 6.45 1.17 -5.11
C ARG A 25 6.08 2.62 -5.36
N ILE A 26 6.08 3.01 -6.64
CA ILE A 26 5.72 4.36 -7.09
C ILE A 26 4.45 4.25 -7.94
N TYR A 27 3.45 5.06 -7.63
CA TYR A 27 2.21 5.15 -8.38
C TYR A 27 1.96 6.58 -8.84
N PHE A 28 1.45 6.75 -10.07
CA PHE A 28 1.07 8.07 -10.59
C PHE A 28 -0.34 8.49 -10.17
N ASN A 29 -1.18 7.53 -9.76
CA ASN A 29 -2.53 7.77 -9.26
C ASN A 29 -2.63 7.24 -7.82
N LYS A 30 -3.22 8.02 -6.91
CA LYS A 30 -3.49 7.59 -5.53
C LYS A 30 -4.98 7.23 -5.38
N ASN A 31 -5.35 6.07 -5.91
CA ASN A 31 -6.73 5.52 -5.89
C ASN A 31 -6.76 4.13 -5.22
N ALA A 32 -7.96 3.55 -5.07
CA ALA A 32 -8.13 2.22 -4.45
C ALA A 32 -7.34 1.12 -5.17
N GLU A 33 -7.25 1.18 -6.50
CA GLU A 33 -6.51 0.21 -7.31
C GLU A 33 -5.00 0.22 -6.99
N SER A 34 -4.39 1.41 -6.90
CA SER A 34 -2.98 1.54 -6.50
C SER A 34 -2.70 0.98 -5.10
N ILE A 35 -3.68 1.10 -4.19
CA ILE A 35 -3.61 0.54 -2.84
C ILE A 35 -3.66 -0.99 -2.89
N ILE A 36 -4.61 -1.58 -3.63
CA ILE A 36 -4.75 -3.04 -3.76
C ILE A 36 -3.50 -3.65 -4.39
N GLN A 37 -2.99 -3.04 -5.47
CA GLN A 37 -1.74 -3.49 -6.11
C GLN A 37 -0.56 -3.44 -5.13
N PHE A 38 -0.50 -2.41 -4.28
CA PHE A 38 0.55 -2.30 -3.28
C PHE A 38 0.41 -3.36 -2.18
N LEU A 39 -0.81 -3.61 -1.70
CA LEU A 39 -1.09 -4.66 -0.70
C LEU A 39 -0.71 -6.06 -1.23
N ASN A 40 -1.04 -6.38 -2.47
CA ASN A 40 -0.63 -7.64 -3.10
C ASN A 40 0.90 -7.76 -3.14
N ALA A 41 1.61 -6.70 -3.52
CA ALA A 41 3.07 -6.71 -3.52
C ALA A 41 3.67 -6.94 -2.12
N ILE A 42 3.02 -6.48 -1.06
CA ILE A 42 3.42 -6.77 0.32
C ILE A 42 3.18 -8.25 0.65
N LEU A 43 1.99 -8.78 0.35
CA LEU A 43 1.63 -10.18 0.59
C LEU A 43 2.55 -11.16 -0.14
N ASP A 44 2.96 -10.84 -1.37
CA ASP A 44 3.89 -11.66 -2.15
C ASP A 44 5.33 -11.60 -1.63
N THR A 45 5.69 -10.56 -0.86
CA THR A 45 7.06 -10.34 -0.40
C THR A 45 7.29 -10.76 1.05
N PHE A 46 6.31 -10.55 1.94
CA PHE A 46 6.48 -10.81 3.36
C PHE A 46 6.34 -12.30 3.64
N TYR A 47 7.42 -12.90 4.16
CA TYR A 47 7.51 -14.34 4.41
C TYR A 47 6.60 -14.82 5.56
N PHE A 48 6.16 -13.91 6.43
CA PHE A 48 5.33 -14.23 7.58
C PHE A 48 3.92 -13.66 7.41
N PRO A 49 2.89 -14.32 7.99
CA PRO A 49 1.53 -13.81 7.99
C PRO A 49 1.46 -12.39 8.59
N ILE A 50 0.73 -11.50 7.90
CA ILE A 50 0.53 -10.12 8.34
C ILE A 50 -0.65 -10.09 9.31
N ASN A 51 -0.38 -9.81 10.59
CA ASN A 51 -1.42 -9.74 11.62
C ASN A 51 -2.03 -8.34 11.77
N HIS A 52 -1.21 -7.30 11.59
CA HIS A 52 -1.62 -5.92 11.74
C HIS A 52 -0.86 -5.05 10.74
N ILE A 53 -1.52 -4.06 10.17
CA ILE A 53 -0.91 -3.04 9.31
C ILE A 53 -1.09 -1.68 9.99
N GLN A 54 0.02 -1.03 10.35
CA GLN A 54 0.01 0.34 10.84
C GLN A 54 0.27 1.29 9.66
N THR A 55 -0.64 2.24 9.42
CA THR A 55 -0.46 3.26 8.37
C THR A 55 -0.71 4.65 8.95
N ASP A 56 0.07 5.63 8.51
CA ASP A 56 -0.11 7.06 8.78
C ASP A 56 -1.15 7.71 7.84
N LEU A 57 -1.59 6.97 6.82
CA LEU A 57 -2.57 7.36 5.82
C LEU A 57 -4.01 7.27 6.37
N GLY A 58 -4.41 8.24 7.21
CA GLY A 58 -5.78 8.33 7.74
C GLY A 58 -6.90 8.31 6.68
N ILE A 59 -8.12 7.91 7.07
CA ILE A 59 -9.43 7.81 6.35
C ILE A 59 -9.44 7.04 5.00
N LYS A 60 -8.37 7.08 4.19
CA LYS A 60 -8.30 6.50 2.84
C LYS A 60 -8.26 4.97 2.80
N PHE A 61 -8.01 4.31 3.93
CA PHE A 61 -8.13 2.86 4.08
C PHE A 61 -9.50 2.38 4.56
N PHE A 62 -10.33 3.26 5.15
CA PHE A 62 -11.57 2.87 5.84
C PHE A 62 -12.88 3.30 5.14
N ASN A 63 -12.81 3.90 3.95
CA ASN A 63 -14.00 4.24 3.16
C ASN A 63 -14.56 3.05 2.37
N TYR A 64 -14.57 1.84 2.96
CA TYR A 64 -15.47 0.77 2.53
C TYR A 64 -16.62 0.72 3.54
N PRO A 65 -17.89 0.86 3.12
CA PRO A 65 -18.99 0.49 4.00
C PRO A 65 -18.78 -0.97 4.42
N PRO A 66 -19.07 -1.33 5.67
CA PRO A 66 -18.94 -2.71 6.13
C PRO A 66 -19.92 -3.58 5.34
N SER A 67 -19.48 -4.14 4.21
CA SER A 67 -20.14 -5.32 3.66
C SER A 67 -19.77 -6.45 4.60
N ASN A 68 -20.66 -6.75 5.54
CA ASN A 68 -20.65 -7.95 6.34
C ASN A 68 -20.24 -9.15 5.47
N LYS A 69 -19.02 -9.62 5.65
CA LYS A 69 -18.62 -11.02 5.53
C LYS A 69 -17.17 -11.13 6.00
N PHE A 70 -17.04 -11.72 7.19
CA PHE A 70 -15.91 -12.58 7.52
C PHE A 70 -15.71 -13.63 6.43
#